data_AF-A0A285IQX2-F1
#
_entry.id   AF-A0A285IQX2-F1
#
_cell.length_a   1.000
_cell.length_b   1.000
_cell.length_c   1.000
_cell.angle_alpha   90.00
_cell.angle_beta   90.00
_cell.angle_gamma   90.00
#
_symmetry.space_group_name_H-M   'P 1'
#
loop_
_entity.id
_entity.type
_entity.pdbx_description
1 polymer ?
#
loop_
_entity_poly.entity_id
_entity_poly.type
_entity_poly.pdbx_seq_one_letter_code
_entity_poly.pdbx_strand_id
1 'polypeptide(L)'
;MKTTILTALALTTAMAGSASAHATLDQRSATLGETTKISLRVPHGCEGEATHTVRLTIPEGFYNVKPMPKAGWELSTTTGAYATPYMNHGTKMTEGVREVTWSGGHLEDGWYDEFTVRGSFANAETGSTLYFPAVQECANGVADWTDTSGGEVANPAPKLQLVAGDAMAHDHAGHGAHAGHAMEAEAGPVTLGALTLSDGFSRATLPNAPVGGGFLTITNNGDSADRLIAVETAVAGHSEIHEMAMEGDVMRMRELEDGLEIPAGETIELKPGGFHLMFMKLQQPLVEGETVDVTLTFETAGTVTLPLAIGAPNAKTHGHGDHEHMDH
;
A
#
# COMPACT_ATOMS: atom_id res chain seq x y z
N MET A 1 -39.28 61.86 2.30
CA MET A 1 -39.00 61.16 1.04
C MET A 1 -37.50 61.09 0.83
N LYS A 2 -36.94 59.86 0.86
CA LYS A 2 -35.82 59.32 0.06
C LYS A 2 -35.03 58.31 0.90
N THR A 3 -35.45 57.06 0.75
CA THR A 3 -34.79 55.84 1.24
C THR A 3 -33.65 55.52 0.28
N THR A 4 -32.41 55.44 0.78
CA THR A 4 -31.25 54.98 0.01
C THR A 4 -30.98 53.53 0.38
N ILE A 5 -31.18 52.62 -0.56
CA ILE A 5 -30.85 51.20 -0.43
C ILE A 5 -29.43 51.03 -0.98
N LEU A 6 -28.48 50.60 -0.13
CA LEU A 6 -27.16 50.12 -0.55
C LEU A 6 -27.27 48.62 -0.86
N THR A 7 -27.03 48.25 -2.11
CA THR A 7 -26.89 46.86 -2.57
C THR A 7 -25.45 46.41 -2.40
N ALA A 8 -25.19 45.42 -1.54
CA ALA A 8 -23.89 44.78 -1.40
C ALA A 8 -23.73 43.69 -2.49
N LEU A 9 -22.74 43.84 -3.35
CA LEU A 9 -22.38 42.85 -4.38
C LEU A 9 -21.36 41.88 -3.79
N ALA A 10 -21.80 40.65 -3.48
CA ALA A 10 -20.91 39.58 -3.03
C ALA A 10 -20.15 39.01 -4.23
N LEU A 11 -18.83 39.17 -4.23
CA LEU A 11 -17.93 38.63 -5.25
C LEU A 11 -17.64 37.16 -4.91
N THR A 12 -18.29 36.22 -5.61
CA THR A 12 -17.99 34.80 -5.52
C THR A 12 -16.76 34.47 -6.35
N THR A 13 -15.62 34.27 -5.68
CA THR A 13 -14.39 33.75 -6.30
C THR A 13 -14.60 32.27 -6.63
N ALA A 14 -14.77 31.94 -7.91
CA ALA A 14 -14.77 30.56 -8.37
C ALA A 14 -13.34 29.99 -8.24
N MET A 15 -13.16 28.99 -7.39
CA MET A 15 -11.94 28.20 -7.39
C MET A 15 -11.96 27.29 -8.64
N ALA A 16 -11.24 27.68 -9.67
CA ALA A 16 -10.97 26.82 -10.82
C ALA A 16 -10.02 25.71 -10.33
N GLY A 17 -10.55 24.49 -10.18
CA GLY A 17 -9.71 23.31 -9.98
C GLY A 17 -8.84 23.11 -11.21
N SER A 18 -7.53 22.97 -11.02
CA SER A 18 -6.60 22.66 -12.10
C SER A 18 -7.01 21.32 -12.73
N ALA A 19 -7.48 21.35 -13.97
CA ALA A 19 -7.58 20.12 -14.77
C ALA A 19 -6.15 19.58 -14.93
N SER A 20 -5.86 18.43 -14.34
CA SER A 20 -4.54 17.80 -14.42
C SER A 20 -4.40 17.16 -15.80
N ALA A 21 -3.68 17.82 -16.70
CA ALA A 21 -3.47 17.38 -18.08
C ALA A 21 -2.18 16.55 -18.27
N HIS A 22 -1.44 16.27 -17.20
CA HIS A 22 -0.15 15.59 -17.27
C HIS A 22 -0.28 14.14 -16.85
N ALA A 23 0.54 13.26 -17.43
CA ALA A 23 0.65 11.92 -16.89
C ALA A 23 1.23 11.94 -15.47
N THR A 24 0.72 11.05 -14.64
CA THR A 24 1.13 10.93 -13.23
C THR A 24 1.40 9.49 -12.88
N LEU A 25 2.20 9.28 -11.84
CA LEU A 25 2.25 7.98 -11.19
C LEU A 25 1.14 7.91 -10.13
N ASP A 26 0.49 6.75 -10.01
CA ASP A 26 -0.51 6.53 -8.96
C ASP A 26 0.14 6.60 -7.56
N GLN A 27 1.29 5.94 -7.41
CA GLN A 27 2.14 6.06 -6.23
C GLN A 27 3.05 7.29 -6.28
N ARG A 28 3.14 8.00 -5.14
CA ARG A 28 4.02 9.18 -4.96
C ARG A 28 5.39 8.83 -4.37
N SER A 29 5.53 7.64 -3.80
CA SER A 29 6.76 7.13 -3.23
C SER A 29 6.92 5.63 -3.50
N ALA A 30 8.14 5.12 -3.33
CA ALA A 30 8.43 3.70 -3.36
C ALA A 30 9.64 3.34 -2.50
N THR A 31 9.62 2.15 -1.92
CA THR A 31 10.68 1.65 -1.02
C THR A 31 11.84 1.04 -1.80
N LEU A 32 13.08 1.31 -1.39
CA LEU A 32 14.27 0.63 -1.91
C LEU A 32 14.26 -0.86 -1.54
N GLY A 33 14.74 -1.71 -2.44
CA GLY A 33 14.89 -3.15 -2.19
C GLY A 33 13.63 -3.99 -2.42
N GLU A 34 12.44 -3.41 -2.40
CA GLU A 34 11.18 -4.13 -2.61
C GLU A 34 10.80 -4.25 -4.09
N THR A 35 10.08 -5.32 -4.42
CA THR A 35 9.36 -5.39 -5.70
C THR A 35 8.07 -4.59 -5.58
N THR A 36 7.94 -3.53 -6.37
CA THR A 36 6.76 -2.68 -6.37
C THR A 36 6.13 -2.56 -7.75
N LYS A 37 4.85 -2.17 -7.75
CA LYS A 37 4.06 -1.87 -8.93
C LYS A 37 4.13 -0.37 -9.20
N ILE A 38 4.44 0.00 -10.44
CA ILE A 38 4.45 1.37 -10.93
C ILE A 38 3.31 1.50 -11.95
N SER A 39 2.29 2.29 -11.62
CA SER A 39 1.17 2.59 -12.53
C SER A 39 1.32 4.01 -13.09
N LEU A 40 1.57 4.11 -14.39
CA LEU A 40 1.49 5.38 -15.13
C LEU A 40 0.03 5.63 -15.50
N ARG A 41 -0.55 6.72 -15.02
CA ARG A 41 -1.87 7.20 -15.41
C ARG A 41 -1.73 8.20 -16.55
N VAL A 42 -2.36 7.90 -17.68
CA VAL A 42 -2.53 8.82 -18.82
C VAL A 42 -3.94 9.41 -18.72
N PRO A 43 -4.10 10.73 -18.56
CA PRO A 43 -5.38 11.32 -18.17
C PRO A 43 -6.40 11.46 -19.31
N HIS A 44 -5.92 11.62 -20.54
CA HIS A 44 -6.72 11.87 -21.74
C HIS A 44 -5.86 11.64 -23.00
N GLY A 45 -6.46 11.88 -24.18
CA GLY A 45 -5.82 11.85 -25.49
C GLY A 45 -4.94 13.08 -25.74
N CYS A 46 -4.32 13.17 -26.90
CA CYS A 46 -3.47 14.31 -27.25
C CYS A 46 -4.25 15.21 -28.20
N GLU A 47 -4.39 16.48 -27.85
CA GLU A 47 -5.04 17.49 -28.71
C GLU A 47 -6.47 17.09 -29.16
N GLY A 48 -7.21 16.34 -28.34
CA GLY A 48 -8.56 15.85 -28.68
C GLY A 48 -8.59 14.51 -29.42
N GLU A 49 -7.44 13.95 -29.77
CA GLU A 49 -7.31 12.70 -30.51
C GLU A 49 -7.01 11.53 -29.58
N ALA A 50 -7.53 10.35 -29.94
CA ALA A 50 -7.32 9.14 -29.15
C ALA A 50 -5.84 8.71 -29.11
N THR A 51 -5.39 8.30 -27.92
CA THR A 51 -4.06 7.71 -27.73
C THR A 51 -4.03 6.31 -28.33
N HIS A 52 -2.99 6.04 -29.11
CA HIS A 52 -2.74 4.70 -29.63
C HIS A 52 -1.40 4.11 -29.19
N THR A 53 -0.45 4.93 -28.72
CA THR A 53 0.83 4.47 -28.19
C THR A 53 1.15 5.15 -26.87
N VAL A 54 1.63 4.37 -25.90
CA VAL A 54 2.26 4.87 -24.68
C VAL A 54 3.60 4.18 -24.52
N ARG A 55 4.65 4.99 -24.37
CA ARG A 55 6.02 4.53 -24.09
C ARG A 55 6.44 5.00 -22.71
N LEU A 56 7.00 4.09 -21.94
CA LEU A 56 7.54 4.32 -20.61
C LEU A 56 9.03 3.97 -20.60
N THR A 57 9.88 4.96 -20.38
CA THR A 57 11.31 4.75 -20.17
C THR A 57 11.55 4.31 -18.73
N ILE A 58 12.30 3.22 -18.57
CA ILE A 58 12.67 2.68 -17.27
C ILE A 58 13.95 3.39 -16.78
N PRO A 59 13.90 4.12 -15.67
CA PRO A 59 15.08 4.82 -15.16
C PRO A 59 16.17 3.86 -14.69
N GLU A 60 17.40 4.33 -14.58
CA GLU A 60 18.40 3.66 -13.76
C GLU A 60 17.92 3.62 -12.31
N GLY A 61 18.25 2.56 -11.60
CA GLY A 61 17.80 2.30 -10.24
C GLY A 61 16.52 1.46 -10.16
N PHE A 62 15.75 1.31 -11.25
CA PHE A 62 14.61 0.39 -11.34
C PHE A 62 14.92 -0.78 -12.28
N TYR A 63 14.94 -2.00 -11.74
CA TYR A 63 15.40 -3.20 -12.43
C TYR A 63 14.41 -4.37 -12.27
N ASN A 64 14.70 -5.50 -12.94
CA ASN A 64 13.83 -6.68 -12.95
C ASN A 64 12.40 -6.36 -13.41
N VAL A 65 12.29 -5.43 -14.37
CA VAL A 65 11.00 -4.88 -14.80
C VAL A 65 10.21 -5.89 -15.60
N LYS A 66 8.93 -6.03 -15.26
CA LYS A 66 7.94 -6.87 -15.95
C LYS A 66 6.68 -6.04 -16.22
N PRO A 67 6.41 -5.70 -17.48
CA PRO A 67 5.19 -4.98 -17.83
C PRO A 67 3.95 -5.87 -17.74
N MET A 68 2.80 -5.25 -17.46
CA MET A 68 1.50 -5.92 -17.46
C MET A 68 0.90 -5.91 -18.88
N PRO A 69 0.57 -7.08 -19.45
CA PRO A 69 -0.22 -7.16 -20.67
C PRO A 69 -1.56 -6.46 -20.49
N LYS A 70 -2.02 -5.75 -21.51
CA LYS A 70 -3.25 -4.95 -21.47
C LYS A 70 -4.14 -5.32 -22.64
N ALA A 71 -5.39 -5.69 -22.36
CA ALA A 71 -6.34 -6.07 -23.40
C ALA A 71 -6.56 -4.92 -24.40
N GLY A 72 -6.51 -5.21 -25.70
CA GLY A 72 -6.65 -4.20 -26.75
C GLY A 72 -5.37 -3.40 -27.05
N TRP A 73 -4.24 -3.71 -26.40
CA TRP A 73 -2.94 -3.10 -26.66
C TRP A 73 -1.91 -4.19 -26.97
N GLU A 74 -1.05 -3.94 -27.95
CA GLU A 74 0.14 -4.74 -28.18
C GLU A 74 1.25 -4.28 -27.24
N LEU A 75 1.86 -5.23 -26.53
CA LEU A 75 2.92 -4.95 -25.57
C LEU A 75 4.27 -5.38 -26.15
N SER A 76 5.23 -4.46 -26.18
CA SER A 76 6.62 -4.73 -26.55
C SER A 76 7.60 -4.09 -25.55
N THR A 77 8.81 -4.62 -25.49
CA THR A 77 9.86 -4.16 -24.58
C THR A 77 11.20 -4.08 -25.29
N THR A 78 11.96 -3.02 -25.02
CA THR A 78 13.36 -2.92 -25.43
C THR A 78 14.24 -3.27 -24.24
N THR A 79 15.09 -4.29 -24.39
CA THR A 79 16.11 -4.67 -23.40
C THR A 79 17.43 -3.98 -23.71
N GLY A 80 18.15 -3.57 -22.67
CA GLY A 80 19.47 -2.96 -22.78
C GLY A 80 20.30 -3.14 -21.51
N ALA A 81 21.59 -2.85 -21.63
CA ALA A 81 22.51 -2.90 -20.49
C ALA A 81 22.14 -1.88 -19.41
N TYR A 82 22.30 -2.26 -18.14
CA TYR A 82 22.24 -1.33 -17.02
C TYR A 82 23.57 -0.57 -16.89
N ALA A 83 23.52 0.68 -16.46
CA ALA A 83 24.74 1.46 -16.18
C ALA A 83 25.56 0.81 -15.06
N THR A 84 24.87 0.32 -14.02
CA THR A 84 25.46 -0.49 -12.94
C THR A 84 24.72 -1.82 -12.83
N PRO A 85 25.42 -2.97 -12.83
CA PRO A 85 24.77 -4.27 -12.64
C PRO A 85 24.01 -4.35 -11.32
N TYR A 86 22.85 -5.01 -11.33
CA TYR A 86 22.03 -5.25 -10.14
C TYR A 86 22.17 -6.68 -9.64
N MET A 87 21.96 -6.91 -8.35
CA MET A 87 21.89 -8.26 -7.78
C MET A 87 20.43 -8.62 -7.51
N ASN A 88 19.97 -9.73 -8.07
CA ASN A 88 18.62 -10.24 -7.87
C ASN A 88 18.70 -11.67 -7.31
N HIS A 89 18.43 -11.85 -6.02
CA HIS A 89 18.54 -13.14 -5.34
C HIS A 89 19.87 -13.88 -5.64
N GLY A 90 21.00 -13.17 -5.52
CA GLY A 90 22.33 -13.72 -5.81
C GLY A 90 22.71 -13.81 -7.30
N THR A 91 21.77 -13.52 -8.21
CA THR A 91 22.03 -13.47 -9.66
C THR A 91 22.41 -12.06 -10.08
N LYS A 92 23.59 -11.89 -10.67
CA LYS A 92 24.02 -10.61 -11.25
C LYS A 92 23.29 -10.35 -12.56
N MET A 93 22.50 -9.29 -12.60
CA MET A 93 21.81 -8.80 -13.79
C MET A 93 22.59 -7.64 -14.41
N THR A 94 23.07 -7.82 -15.65
CA THR A 94 23.80 -6.79 -16.39
C THR A 94 22.94 -6.04 -17.40
N GLU A 95 21.76 -6.56 -17.71
CA GLU A 95 20.80 -5.99 -18.65
C GLU A 95 19.36 -6.31 -18.22
N GLY A 96 18.41 -5.57 -18.79
CA GLY A 96 16.98 -5.80 -18.64
C GLY A 96 16.15 -4.76 -19.39
N VAL A 97 14.86 -4.72 -19.13
CA VAL A 97 13.94 -3.82 -19.84
C VAL A 97 14.30 -2.36 -19.54
N ARG A 98 14.54 -1.57 -20.59
CA ARG A 98 14.83 -0.13 -20.54
C ARG A 98 13.69 0.72 -21.08
N GLU A 99 12.81 0.13 -21.87
CA GLU A 99 11.60 0.78 -22.37
C GLU A 99 10.48 -0.24 -22.50
N VAL A 100 9.26 0.18 -22.14
CA VAL A 100 8.03 -0.56 -22.34
C VAL A 100 7.13 0.24 -23.28
N THR A 101 6.59 -0.40 -24.30
CA THR A 101 5.66 0.20 -25.25
C THR A 101 4.35 -0.57 -25.27
N TRP A 102 3.24 0.14 -25.04
CA TRP A 102 1.91 -0.34 -25.36
C TRP A 102 1.43 0.39 -26.62
N SER A 103 1.15 -0.32 -27.71
CA SER A 103 0.76 0.23 -29.00
C SER A 103 -0.53 -0.35 -29.56
N GLY A 104 -1.10 0.29 -30.57
CA GLY A 104 -2.34 -0.16 -31.24
C GLY A 104 -3.59 0.01 -30.38
N GLY A 105 -3.49 0.73 -29.27
CA GLY A 105 -4.60 1.01 -28.37
C GLY A 105 -5.55 2.08 -28.89
N HIS A 106 -6.59 2.33 -28.10
CA HIS A 106 -7.57 3.38 -28.36
C HIS A 106 -8.08 3.94 -27.04
N LEU A 107 -7.36 4.91 -26.49
CA LEU A 107 -7.82 5.70 -25.35
C LEU A 107 -8.40 7.02 -25.84
N GLU A 108 -9.72 7.16 -25.81
CA GLU A 108 -10.42 8.39 -26.20
C GLU A 108 -10.01 9.58 -25.33
N ASP A 109 -10.11 10.79 -25.89
CA ASP A 109 -9.73 12.01 -25.19
C ASP A 109 -10.54 12.26 -23.90
N GLY A 110 -11.79 11.79 -23.86
CA GLY A 110 -12.62 11.93 -22.67
C GLY A 110 -12.30 10.97 -21.52
N TRP A 111 -11.37 10.03 -21.69
CA TRP A 111 -11.11 8.94 -20.76
C TRP A 111 -9.66 8.92 -20.30
N TYR A 112 -9.44 8.43 -19.08
CA TYR A 112 -8.10 8.13 -18.58
C TYR A 112 -7.86 6.62 -18.61
N ASP A 113 -6.59 6.23 -18.59
CA ASP A 113 -6.20 4.83 -18.45
C ASP A 113 -4.86 4.69 -17.71
N GLU A 114 -4.54 3.47 -17.32
CA GLU A 114 -3.32 3.11 -16.61
C GLU A 114 -2.49 2.05 -17.34
N PHE A 115 -1.17 2.26 -17.27
CA PHE A 115 -0.14 1.44 -17.89
C PHE A 115 0.86 1.03 -16.82
N THR A 116 0.89 -0.27 -16.52
CA THR A 116 1.50 -0.78 -15.30
C THR A 116 2.72 -1.64 -15.58
N VAL A 117 3.78 -1.42 -14.82
CA VAL A 117 4.93 -2.30 -14.71
C VAL A 117 5.15 -2.71 -13.26
N ARG A 118 5.84 -3.83 -13.03
CA ARG A 118 6.43 -4.13 -11.72
C ARG A 118 7.94 -4.26 -11.84
N GLY A 119 8.67 -3.97 -10.78
CA GLY A 119 10.12 -4.08 -10.72
C GLY A 119 10.62 -3.75 -9.32
N SER A 120 11.93 -3.67 -9.15
CA SER A 120 12.54 -3.39 -7.84
C SER A 120 13.47 -2.20 -7.92
N PHE A 121 13.59 -1.46 -6.83
CA PHE A 121 14.55 -0.36 -6.73
C PHE A 121 15.86 -0.82 -6.07
N ALA A 122 17.00 -0.46 -6.65
CA ALA A 122 18.32 -0.73 -6.08
C ALA A 122 19.33 0.33 -6.49
N ASN A 123 20.42 0.47 -5.72
CA ASN A 123 21.52 1.40 -5.99
C ASN A 123 21.07 2.86 -6.18
N ALA A 124 19.99 3.27 -5.53
CA ALA A 124 19.49 4.64 -5.54
C ALA A 124 19.52 5.21 -4.12
N GLU A 125 19.70 6.53 -4.01
CA GLU A 125 19.78 7.21 -2.72
C GLU A 125 18.39 7.37 -2.11
N THR A 126 18.23 7.04 -0.83
CA THR A 126 17.03 7.36 -0.07
C THR A 126 16.74 8.86 -0.13
N GLY A 127 15.48 9.23 -0.30
CA GLY A 127 15.02 10.61 -0.44
C GLY A 127 15.22 11.18 -1.85
N SER A 128 15.89 10.45 -2.75
CA SER A 128 16.01 10.88 -4.14
C SER A 128 14.67 10.82 -4.86
N THR A 129 14.49 11.72 -5.81
CA THR A 129 13.34 11.70 -6.72
C THR A 129 13.71 10.89 -7.95
N LEU A 130 12.90 9.89 -8.26
CA LEU A 130 13.06 9.11 -9.47
C LEU A 130 11.97 9.47 -10.47
N TYR A 131 12.41 9.73 -11.70
CA TYR A 131 11.53 10.09 -12.80
C TYR A 131 11.30 8.89 -13.71
N PHE A 132 10.10 8.80 -14.25
CA PHE A 132 9.64 7.81 -15.22
C PHE A 132 9.23 8.55 -16.48
N PRO A 133 10.18 8.91 -17.36
CA PRO A 133 9.89 9.59 -18.62
C PRO A 133 8.88 8.80 -19.43
N ALA A 134 7.88 9.49 -19.96
CA ALA A 134 6.83 8.86 -20.75
C ALA A 134 6.49 9.70 -21.98
N VAL A 135 6.17 9.01 -23.07
CA VAL A 135 5.70 9.62 -24.31
C VAL A 135 4.38 8.99 -24.71
N GLN A 136 3.40 9.82 -24.95
CA GLN A 136 2.09 9.46 -25.49
C GLN A 136 2.02 9.87 -26.96
N GLU A 137 1.54 8.98 -27.82
CA GLU A 137 1.25 9.29 -29.21
C GLU A 137 -0.24 9.11 -29.51
N CYS A 138 -0.73 10.08 -30.27
CA CYS A 138 -2.05 10.11 -30.86
C CYS A 138 -1.91 10.33 -32.36
N ALA A 139 -3.03 10.31 -33.10
CA ALA A 139 -3.00 10.34 -34.57
C ALA A 139 -2.16 11.48 -35.15
N ASN A 140 -2.25 12.68 -34.56
CA ASN A 140 -1.52 13.88 -35.02
C ASN A 140 -0.79 14.62 -33.89
N GLY A 141 -0.82 14.08 -32.67
CA GLY A 141 -0.33 14.75 -31.47
C GLY A 141 0.62 13.88 -30.68
N VAL A 142 1.51 14.52 -29.93
CA VAL A 142 2.44 13.86 -29.01
C VAL A 142 2.43 14.62 -27.70
N ALA A 143 2.20 13.92 -26.59
CA ALA A 143 2.48 14.45 -25.27
C ALA A 143 3.83 13.87 -24.78
N ASP A 144 4.80 14.75 -24.57
CA ASP A 144 6.16 14.40 -24.17
C ASP A 144 6.37 14.80 -22.71
N TRP A 145 6.30 13.82 -21.80
CA TRP A 145 6.58 13.98 -20.38
C TRP A 145 7.94 13.37 -20.04
N THR A 146 9.00 13.83 -20.72
CA THR A 146 10.37 13.34 -20.49
C THR A 146 11.24 14.29 -19.69
N ASP A 147 10.75 15.48 -19.33
CA ASP A 147 11.54 16.46 -18.58
C ASP A 147 11.75 16.04 -17.12
N THR A 148 13.01 15.80 -16.75
CA THR A 148 13.45 15.37 -15.42
C THR A 148 14.16 16.47 -14.63
N SER A 149 14.13 17.72 -15.10
CA SER A 149 14.85 18.85 -14.49
C SER A 149 14.35 19.21 -13.08
N GLY A 150 13.14 18.79 -12.73
CA GLY A 150 12.53 18.99 -11.40
C GLY A 150 11.90 20.36 -11.16
N GLY A 151 11.94 21.26 -12.16
CA GLY A 151 11.26 22.57 -12.11
C GLY A 151 9.78 22.51 -12.47
N GLU A 152 9.09 23.65 -12.35
CA GLU A 152 7.75 23.84 -12.93
C GLU A 152 7.87 23.99 -14.45
N VAL A 153 7.75 22.86 -15.14
CA VAL A 153 7.80 22.77 -16.61
C VAL A 153 6.44 22.37 -17.15
N ALA A 154 6.22 22.63 -18.45
CA ALA A 154 4.94 22.38 -19.09
C ALA A 154 4.55 20.89 -19.06
N ASN A 155 5.50 19.99 -19.29
CA ASN A 155 5.24 18.55 -19.32
C ASN A 155 6.29 17.81 -18.48
N PRO A 156 6.17 17.84 -17.14
CA PRO A 156 7.14 17.19 -16.27
C PRO A 156 7.01 15.67 -16.40
N ALA A 157 8.14 14.97 -16.36
CA ALA A 157 8.10 13.52 -16.26
C ALA A 157 7.40 13.08 -14.96
N PRO A 158 6.53 12.06 -15.02
CA PRO A 158 5.98 11.40 -13.84
C PRO A 158 7.12 11.00 -12.88
N LYS A 159 6.91 11.19 -11.59
CA LYS A 159 7.97 10.99 -10.59
C LYS A 159 7.44 10.45 -9.29
N LEU A 160 8.32 9.79 -8.55
CA LEU A 160 8.09 9.37 -7.17
C LEU A 160 9.33 9.67 -6.32
N GLN A 161 9.14 9.70 -5.01
CA GLN A 161 10.26 9.73 -4.06
C GLN A 161 10.64 8.32 -3.65
N LEU A 162 11.93 8.01 -3.73
CA LEU A 162 12.45 6.78 -3.15
C LEU A 162 12.59 7.00 -1.65
N VAL A 163 11.98 6.11 -0.87
CA VAL A 163 12.13 6.08 0.58
C VAL A 163 13.04 4.91 0.96
N ALA A 164 13.72 5.02 2.09
CA ALA A 164 14.60 3.95 2.56
C ALA A 164 13.77 2.67 2.68
N GLY A 165 14.27 1.60 2.08
CA GLY A 165 14.03 0.27 2.61
C GLY A 165 15.05 0.01 3.69
N ASP A 166 14.70 -0.79 4.69
CA ASP A 166 15.62 -1.16 5.76
C ASP A 166 16.85 -1.84 5.17
N ALA A 167 18.00 -1.18 5.31
CA ALA A 167 19.27 -1.66 4.78
C ALA A 167 19.77 -2.83 5.66
N MET A 168 19.65 -4.06 5.15
CA MET A 168 20.38 -5.22 5.68
C MET A 168 21.88 -5.06 5.42
N ALA A 169 22.61 -4.57 6.42
CA ALA A 169 24.08 -4.56 6.46
C ALA A 169 24.61 -5.86 7.06
N HIS A 170 25.55 -6.51 6.35
CA HIS A 170 26.34 -7.60 6.89
C HIS A 170 27.46 -7.07 7.83
N ASP A 171 27.29 -7.37 9.11
CA ASP A 171 28.26 -7.68 10.19
C ASP A 171 29.44 -6.72 10.55
N HIS A 172 29.40 -6.15 11.77
CA HIS A 172 30.29 -6.43 12.93
C HIS A 172 30.33 -5.26 13.94
N ALA A 173 29.98 -5.60 15.20
CA ALA A 173 30.40 -5.03 16.49
C ALA A 173 30.68 -3.51 16.65
N GLY A 174 30.01 -2.88 17.64
CA GLY A 174 30.54 -1.69 18.31
C GLY A 174 29.52 -0.82 19.05
N HIS A 175 29.65 -0.76 20.36
CA HIS A 175 28.87 0.08 21.30
C HIS A 175 28.78 1.57 20.92
N GLY A 176 27.68 2.20 21.32
CA GLY A 176 27.67 3.64 21.60
C GLY A 176 26.30 4.29 21.45
N ALA A 177 25.66 4.60 22.57
CA ALA A 177 24.46 5.43 22.65
C ALA A 177 24.69 6.81 22.01
N HIS A 178 23.65 7.43 21.42
CA HIS A 178 23.24 8.80 21.73
C HIS A 178 21.84 9.10 21.18
N ALA A 179 21.13 9.94 21.93
CA ALA A 179 19.71 10.24 21.91
C ALA A 179 19.19 11.04 20.71
N GLY A 180 17.90 10.81 20.39
CA GLY A 180 16.91 11.87 20.26
C GLY A 180 16.23 12.07 18.90
N HIS A 181 15.02 11.51 18.70
CA HIS A 181 13.74 12.25 18.61
C HIS A 181 12.64 11.45 17.86
N ALA A 182 11.44 11.48 18.46
CA ALA A 182 10.10 11.14 17.95
C ALA A 182 9.79 9.64 17.68
N MET A 183 9.10 9.03 18.64
CA MET A 183 8.47 7.70 18.56
C MET A 183 7.38 7.66 17.49
N GLU A 184 7.60 6.89 16.41
CA GLU A 184 6.52 6.14 15.78
C GLU A 184 6.18 4.98 16.74
N ALA A 185 4.91 4.89 17.12
CA ALA A 185 4.44 3.89 18.07
C ALA A 185 4.35 2.53 17.37
N GLU A 186 5.49 1.85 17.26
CA GLU A 186 5.54 0.40 17.13
C GLU A 186 4.82 -0.21 18.33
N ALA A 187 3.64 -0.80 18.11
CA ALA A 187 2.91 -1.49 19.16
C ALA A 187 3.58 -2.84 19.41
N GLY A 188 4.64 -2.83 20.22
CA GLY A 188 5.27 -4.06 20.70
C GLY A 188 4.27 -4.98 21.41
N PRO A 189 4.65 -6.25 21.63
CA PRO A 189 3.76 -7.26 22.19
C PRO A 189 3.10 -6.79 23.48
N VAL A 190 1.77 -6.86 23.53
CA VAL A 190 0.96 -6.44 24.68
C VAL A 190 0.74 -7.63 25.59
N THR A 191 1.11 -7.51 26.86
CA THR A 191 0.90 -8.57 27.85
C THR A 191 -0.34 -8.26 28.70
N LEU A 192 -1.25 -9.22 28.79
CA LEU A 192 -2.42 -9.19 29.67
C LEU A 192 -2.42 -10.47 30.53
N GLY A 193 -1.96 -10.34 31.77
CA GLY A 193 -1.79 -11.51 32.64
C GLY A 193 -0.78 -12.49 32.04
N ALA A 194 -1.23 -13.72 31.74
CA ALA A 194 -0.43 -14.75 31.08
C ALA A 194 -0.50 -14.72 29.54
N LEU A 195 -1.37 -13.88 28.97
CA LEU A 195 -1.56 -13.76 27.54
C LEU A 195 -0.58 -12.74 26.95
N THR A 196 0.02 -13.09 25.83
CA THR A 196 0.79 -12.17 24.99
C THR A 196 0.07 -12.01 23.66
N LEU A 197 -0.23 -10.77 23.30
CA LEU A 197 -0.84 -10.40 22.03
C LEU A 197 0.23 -9.71 21.18
N SER A 198 0.44 -10.20 19.97
CA SER A 198 1.42 -9.65 19.04
C SER A 198 0.85 -9.60 17.64
N ASP A 199 1.58 -8.96 16.74
CA ASP A 199 1.32 -9.03 15.31
C ASP A 199 -0.11 -8.59 14.93
N GLY A 200 -0.60 -7.52 15.56
CA GLY A 200 -1.97 -7.05 15.42
C GLY A 200 -2.23 -6.11 14.24
N PHE A 201 -2.86 -6.54 13.16
CA PHE A 201 -3.15 -5.69 11.99
C PHE A 201 -4.58 -5.74 11.49
N SER A 202 -4.93 -4.75 10.69
CA SER A 202 -6.17 -4.69 9.93
C SER A 202 -5.88 -4.48 8.45
N ARG A 203 -6.88 -4.70 7.60
CA ARG A 203 -6.80 -4.41 6.15
C ARG A 203 -7.55 -3.15 5.81
N ALA A 204 -6.92 -2.31 5.00
CA ALA A 204 -7.58 -1.15 4.44
C ALA A 204 -8.83 -1.56 3.64
N THR A 205 -9.86 -0.72 3.70
CA THR A 205 -11.16 -0.96 3.07
C THR A 205 -11.44 0.07 1.98
N LEU A 206 -12.20 -0.32 0.95
CA LEU A 206 -12.71 0.62 -0.03
C LEU A 206 -13.67 1.65 0.62
N PRO A 207 -13.81 2.85 0.03
CA PRO A 207 -14.85 3.79 0.46
C PRO A 207 -16.23 3.12 0.47
N ASN A 208 -16.95 3.24 1.59
CA ASN A 208 -18.28 2.64 1.85
C ASN A 208 -18.31 1.12 2.00
N ALA A 209 -17.17 0.44 2.23
CA ALA A 209 -17.18 -0.97 2.58
C ALA A 209 -17.99 -1.20 3.88
N PRO A 210 -18.95 -2.14 3.91
CA PRO A 210 -19.78 -2.37 5.08
C PRO A 210 -19.06 -3.18 6.18
N VAL A 211 -17.91 -3.78 5.85
CA VAL A 211 -17.17 -4.73 6.71
C VAL A 211 -15.67 -4.51 6.61
N GLY A 212 -14.96 -4.79 7.71
CA GLY A 212 -13.50 -4.82 7.82
C GLY A 212 -13.03 -6.04 8.59
N GLY A 213 -11.72 -6.28 8.61
CA GLY A 213 -11.14 -7.45 9.29
C GLY A 213 -9.87 -7.10 10.07
N GLY A 214 -9.79 -7.61 11.30
CA GLY A 214 -8.62 -7.53 12.17
C GLY A 214 -8.00 -8.91 12.44
N PHE A 215 -6.70 -8.92 12.66
CA PHE A 215 -5.84 -10.09 12.73
C PHE A 215 -4.78 -9.86 13.81
N LEU A 216 -4.37 -10.91 14.51
CA LEU A 216 -3.35 -10.86 15.55
C LEU A 216 -2.94 -12.28 15.96
N THR A 217 -1.83 -12.39 16.66
CA THR A 217 -1.39 -13.62 17.32
C THR A 217 -1.65 -13.52 18.82
N ILE A 218 -2.23 -14.57 19.40
CA ILE A 218 -2.49 -14.66 20.84
C ILE A 218 -1.79 -15.90 21.38
N THR A 219 -0.83 -15.71 22.30
CA THR A 219 -0.12 -16.78 22.99
C THR A 219 -0.54 -16.83 24.45
N ASN A 220 -0.97 -17.99 24.92
CA ASN A 220 -1.28 -18.21 26.34
C ASN A 220 -0.10 -18.90 27.05
N ASN A 221 0.63 -18.14 27.86
CA ASN A 221 1.78 -18.64 28.62
C ASN A 221 1.38 -19.16 30.03
N GLY A 222 0.08 -19.31 30.30
CA GLY A 222 -0.46 -19.76 31.58
C GLY A 222 -0.68 -21.27 31.64
N ASP A 223 -1.07 -21.74 32.83
CA ASP A 223 -1.33 -23.16 33.11
C ASP A 223 -2.81 -23.56 32.90
N SER A 224 -3.68 -22.61 32.53
CA SER A 224 -5.11 -22.83 32.25
C SER A 224 -5.52 -22.15 30.95
N ALA A 225 -6.50 -22.73 30.26
CA ALA A 225 -7.10 -22.12 29.08
C ALA A 225 -7.76 -20.78 29.42
N ASP A 226 -7.74 -19.85 28.46
CA ASP A 226 -8.55 -18.63 28.48
C ASP A 226 -9.38 -18.58 27.20
N ARG A 227 -10.28 -17.61 27.09
CA ARG A 227 -11.21 -17.48 25.97
C ARG A 227 -11.42 -16.03 25.62
N LEU A 228 -11.17 -15.68 24.36
CA LEU A 228 -11.56 -14.38 23.82
C LEU A 228 -13.06 -14.38 23.58
N ILE A 229 -13.81 -13.62 24.38
CA ILE A 229 -15.28 -13.64 24.41
C ILE A 229 -15.92 -12.39 23.79
N ALA A 230 -15.18 -11.29 23.65
CA ALA A 230 -15.70 -10.10 22.99
C ALA A 230 -14.59 -9.28 22.32
N VAL A 231 -15.00 -8.60 21.25
CA VAL A 231 -14.19 -7.63 20.51
C VAL A 231 -15.02 -6.36 20.29
N GLU A 232 -14.40 -5.20 20.49
CA GLU A 232 -15.04 -3.90 20.30
C GLU A 232 -14.10 -2.92 19.59
N THR A 233 -14.65 -2.05 18.75
CA THR A 233 -13.92 -0.90 18.18
C THR A 233 -14.89 0.24 17.88
N ALA A 234 -14.42 1.48 18.01
CA ALA A 234 -15.26 2.66 17.80
C ALA A 234 -15.67 2.86 16.33
N VAL A 235 -14.93 2.27 15.38
CA VAL A 235 -15.15 2.47 13.93
C VAL A 235 -16.25 1.57 13.34
N ALA A 236 -16.78 0.63 14.12
CA ALA A 236 -17.77 -0.35 13.70
C ALA A 236 -19.05 -0.25 14.54
N GLY A 237 -20.19 -0.66 13.99
CA GLY A 237 -21.44 -0.74 14.75
C GLY A 237 -21.49 -1.92 15.72
N HIS A 238 -20.77 -3.00 15.40
CA HIS A 238 -20.49 -4.16 16.26
C HIS A 238 -19.31 -4.93 15.66
N SER A 239 -18.68 -5.77 16.47
CA SER A 239 -17.55 -6.60 16.05
C SER A 239 -17.75 -8.02 16.56
N GLU A 240 -17.30 -8.98 15.77
CA GLU A 240 -17.54 -10.42 15.97
C GLU A 240 -16.23 -11.19 15.82
N ILE A 241 -16.17 -12.40 16.38
CA ILE A 241 -15.02 -13.32 16.23
C ILE A 241 -15.44 -14.40 15.25
N HIS A 242 -14.72 -14.55 14.14
CA HIS A 242 -15.11 -15.43 13.05
C HIS A 242 -14.05 -16.47 12.77
N GLU A 243 -14.48 -17.59 12.18
CA GLU A 243 -13.62 -18.61 11.59
C GLU A 243 -13.98 -18.85 10.12
N MET A 244 -13.02 -19.37 9.37
CA MET A 244 -13.25 -19.94 8.04
C MET A 244 -13.15 -21.45 8.13
N ALA A 245 -14.28 -22.14 7.96
CA ALA A 245 -14.36 -23.60 8.03
C ALA A 245 -14.87 -24.19 6.71
N MET A 246 -14.38 -25.38 6.35
CA MET A 246 -14.93 -26.13 5.23
C MET A 246 -16.25 -26.79 5.65
N GLU A 247 -17.34 -26.45 4.97
CA GLU A 247 -18.60 -27.15 5.10
C GLU A 247 -18.92 -27.83 3.76
N GLY A 248 -18.57 -29.12 3.69
CA GLY A 248 -18.50 -29.83 2.42
C GLY A 248 -17.34 -29.31 1.56
N ASP A 249 -17.62 -28.97 0.30
CA ASP A 249 -16.64 -28.40 -0.63
C ASP A 249 -16.61 -26.85 -0.62
N VAL A 250 -17.33 -26.21 0.30
CA VAL A 250 -17.44 -24.74 0.38
C VAL A 250 -16.79 -24.22 1.65
N MET A 251 -15.86 -23.28 1.48
CA MET A 251 -15.32 -22.52 2.60
C MET A 251 -16.38 -21.52 3.09
N ARG A 252 -16.81 -21.65 4.34
CA ARG A 252 -17.79 -20.77 4.97
C ARG A 252 -17.17 -19.99 6.11
N MET A 253 -17.58 -18.74 6.19
CA MET A 253 -17.28 -17.85 7.30
C MET A 253 -18.38 -18.02 8.35
N ARG A 254 -18.00 -18.17 9.62
CA ARG A 254 -18.94 -18.41 10.73
C ARG A 254 -18.50 -17.64 11.97
N GLU A 255 -19.44 -16.99 12.63
CA GLU A 255 -19.25 -16.37 13.95
C GLU A 255 -19.09 -17.44 15.04
N LEU A 256 -18.19 -17.18 15.98
CA LEU A 256 -17.98 -17.95 17.20
C LEU A 256 -18.72 -17.26 18.37
N GLU A 257 -20.00 -17.57 18.55
CA GLU A 257 -20.85 -16.98 19.61
C GLU A 257 -20.32 -17.26 21.02
N ASP A 258 -19.71 -18.43 21.22
CA ASP A 258 -19.06 -18.82 22.48
C ASP A 258 -17.61 -18.30 22.59
N GLY A 259 -17.15 -17.46 21.66
CA GLY A 259 -15.79 -16.94 21.62
C GLY A 259 -14.74 -17.96 21.15
N LEU A 260 -13.48 -17.53 21.17
CA LEU A 260 -12.31 -18.31 20.72
C LEU A 260 -11.49 -18.79 21.92
N GLU A 261 -11.39 -20.11 22.08
CA GLU A 261 -10.58 -20.72 23.14
C GLU A 261 -9.08 -20.60 22.83
N ILE A 262 -8.29 -20.22 23.84
CA ILE A 262 -6.84 -20.13 23.81
C ILE A 262 -6.29 -21.10 24.87
N PRO A 263 -6.01 -22.37 24.52
CA PRO A 263 -5.56 -23.37 25.49
C PRO A 263 -4.25 -22.97 26.18
N ALA A 264 -4.02 -23.50 27.38
CA ALA A 264 -2.78 -23.31 28.12
C ALA A 264 -1.56 -23.74 27.30
N GLY A 265 -0.56 -22.87 27.19
CA GLY A 265 0.68 -23.14 26.45
C GLY A 265 0.57 -23.07 24.93
N GLU A 266 -0.60 -22.75 24.37
CA GLU A 266 -0.83 -22.70 22.93
C GLU A 266 -0.79 -21.27 22.37
N THR A 267 -0.52 -21.19 21.07
CA THR A 267 -0.60 -19.96 20.27
C THR A 267 -1.69 -20.10 19.22
N ILE A 268 -2.61 -19.13 19.20
CA ILE A 268 -3.69 -19.05 18.21
C ILE A 268 -3.44 -17.85 17.30
N GLU A 269 -3.38 -18.10 16.00
CA GLU A 269 -3.25 -17.06 14.98
C GLU A 269 -4.61 -16.70 14.39
N LEU A 270 -4.99 -15.42 14.54
CA LEU A 270 -6.07 -14.82 13.79
C LEU A 270 -5.47 -14.25 12.50
N LYS A 271 -5.73 -14.90 11.36
CA LYS A 271 -5.13 -14.59 10.06
C LYS A 271 -6.11 -14.71 8.90
N PRO A 272 -5.82 -14.08 7.75
CA PRO A 272 -6.67 -14.20 6.58
C PRO A 272 -6.90 -15.65 6.14
N GLY A 273 -8.17 -16.07 6.06
CA GLY A 273 -8.54 -17.44 5.72
C GLY A 273 -8.60 -18.41 6.91
N GLY A 274 -8.41 -17.94 8.14
CA GLY A 274 -8.60 -18.71 9.38
C GLY A 274 -9.50 -17.96 10.37
N PHE A 275 -9.14 -17.98 11.65
CA PHE A 275 -9.78 -17.13 12.66
C PHE A 275 -9.51 -15.65 12.37
N HIS A 276 -10.45 -14.76 12.63
CA HIS A 276 -10.28 -13.32 12.44
C HIS A 276 -11.32 -12.51 13.23
N LEU A 277 -11.00 -11.24 13.47
CA LEU A 277 -11.94 -10.27 13.99
C LEU A 277 -12.72 -9.68 12.81
N MET A 278 -14.04 -9.70 12.87
CA MET A 278 -14.92 -9.13 11.85
C MET A 278 -15.53 -7.83 12.38
N PHE A 279 -15.30 -6.72 11.67
CA PHE A 279 -15.86 -5.41 12.01
C PHE A 279 -17.08 -5.14 11.13
N MET A 280 -18.26 -5.08 11.72
CA MET A 280 -19.54 -5.00 11.00
C MET A 280 -20.14 -3.60 11.08
N LYS A 281 -20.74 -3.16 9.97
CA LYS A 281 -21.32 -1.81 9.82
C LYS A 281 -20.27 -0.73 10.10
N LEU A 282 -19.17 -0.76 9.34
CA LEU A 282 -18.15 0.27 9.41
C LEU A 282 -18.76 1.67 9.22
N GLN A 283 -18.45 2.58 10.14
CA GLN A 283 -18.92 3.96 10.12
C GLN A 283 -17.97 4.86 9.31
N GLN A 284 -16.72 4.42 9.15
CA GLN A 284 -15.68 5.06 8.36
C GLN A 284 -14.77 3.98 7.74
N PRO A 285 -14.12 4.26 6.60
CA PRO A 285 -13.17 3.32 6.01
C PRO A 285 -11.95 3.14 6.91
N LEU A 286 -11.36 1.94 6.87
CA LEU A 286 -10.03 1.68 7.40
C LEU A 286 -9.02 2.14 6.34
N VAL A 287 -8.20 3.12 6.68
CA VAL A 287 -7.26 3.75 5.75
C VAL A 287 -5.85 3.20 6.00
N GLU A 288 -5.19 2.77 4.93
CA GLU A 288 -3.82 2.25 5.01
C GLU A 288 -2.86 3.27 5.63
N GLY A 289 -2.00 2.79 6.53
CA GLY A 289 -1.05 3.62 7.29
C GLY A 289 -1.62 4.27 8.54
N GLU A 290 -2.94 4.19 8.75
CA GLU A 290 -3.56 4.57 10.03
C GLU A 290 -3.60 3.38 11.00
N THR A 291 -4.06 3.63 12.22
CA THR A 291 -4.32 2.60 13.22
C THR A 291 -5.80 2.57 13.59
N VAL A 292 -6.29 1.39 13.94
CA VAL A 292 -7.61 1.21 14.54
C VAL A 292 -7.44 0.57 15.91
N ASP A 293 -7.91 1.24 16.95
CA ASP A 293 -7.91 0.67 18.30
C ASP A 293 -8.98 -0.40 18.43
N VAL A 294 -8.58 -1.55 18.96
CA VAL A 294 -9.45 -2.69 19.21
C VAL A 294 -9.35 -3.08 20.68
N THR A 295 -10.50 -3.26 21.31
CA THR A 295 -10.60 -3.74 22.68
C THR A 295 -11.02 -5.21 22.67
N LEU A 296 -10.21 -6.06 23.28
CA LEU A 296 -10.43 -7.49 23.41
C LEU A 296 -10.74 -7.81 24.86
N THR A 297 -11.79 -8.60 25.09
CA THR A 297 -12.17 -9.08 26.42
C THR A 297 -12.02 -10.59 26.49
N PHE A 298 -11.17 -11.03 27.39
CA PHE A 298 -10.95 -12.42 27.73
C PHE A 298 -11.75 -12.80 28.99
N GLU A 299 -12.21 -14.05 29.04
CA GLU A 299 -13.03 -14.56 30.14
C GLU A 299 -12.29 -14.49 31.49
N THR A 300 -10.99 -14.81 31.50
CA THR A 300 -10.18 -14.86 32.73
C THR A 300 -9.19 -13.70 32.83
N ALA A 301 -8.42 -13.40 31.78
CA ALA A 301 -7.38 -12.37 31.81
C ALA A 301 -7.92 -10.94 31.84
N GLY A 302 -9.20 -10.73 31.49
CA GLY A 302 -9.86 -9.43 31.48
C GLY A 302 -9.75 -8.71 30.14
N THR A 303 -9.75 -7.38 30.17
CA THR A 303 -9.85 -6.55 28.96
C THR A 303 -8.54 -5.85 28.64
N VAL A 304 -8.18 -5.81 27.36
CA VAL A 304 -7.03 -5.09 26.83
C VAL A 304 -7.40 -4.32 25.57
N THR A 305 -6.92 -3.09 25.45
CA THR A 305 -7.02 -2.30 24.21
C THR A 305 -5.66 -2.27 23.54
N LEU A 306 -5.62 -2.59 22.26
CA LEU A 306 -4.41 -2.53 21.43
C LEU A 306 -4.71 -1.87 20.08
N PRO A 307 -3.75 -1.09 19.53
CA PRO A 307 -3.86 -0.57 18.19
C PRO A 307 -3.59 -1.69 17.18
N LEU A 308 -4.40 -1.77 16.13
CA LEU A 308 -4.09 -2.56 14.94
C LEU A 308 -3.63 -1.62 13.82
N ALA A 309 -2.42 -1.83 13.32
CA ALA A 309 -1.94 -1.11 12.14
C ALA A 309 -2.76 -1.51 10.92
N ILE A 310 -3.24 -0.54 10.14
CA ILE A 310 -4.02 -0.80 8.93
C ILE A 310 -3.05 -0.92 7.77
N GLY A 311 -2.82 -2.15 7.32
CA GLY A 311 -2.04 -2.45 6.13
C GLY A 311 -2.88 -2.40 4.85
N ALA A 312 -2.23 -2.65 3.71
CA ALA A 312 -2.89 -2.73 2.40
C ALA A 312 -4.12 -3.67 2.40
N PRO A 313 -5.08 -3.50 1.47
CA PRO A 313 -6.28 -4.34 1.40
C PRO A 313 -6.02 -5.85 1.28
N ASN A 314 -4.83 -6.25 0.85
CA ASN A 314 -4.38 -7.65 0.71
C ASN A 314 -3.31 -8.07 1.73
N ALA A 315 -3.06 -7.29 2.79
CA ALA A 315 -2.06 -7.57 3.82
C ALA A 315 -2.26 -8.98 4.43
N LYS A 316 -1.18 -9.73 4.68
CA LYS A 316 -1.25 -11.12 5.19
C LYS A 316 -0.82 -11.29 6.64
N THR A 317 -0.03 -10.36 7.17
CA THR A 317 0.55 -10.37 8.52
C THR A 317 0.53 -8.95 9.07
N HIS A 318 0.82 -8.80 10.37
CA HIS A 318 1.26 -7.51 10.89
C HIS A 318 2.48 -7.09 10.13
N GLY A 319 2.57 -5.81 9.83
CA GLY A 319 3.82 -5.27 9.37
C GLY A 319 4.85 -5.41 10.50
N HIS A 320 5.60 -6.51 10.50
CA HIS A 320 7.04 -6.50 10.68
C HIS A 320 7.60 -7.15 9.42
N GLY A 321 8.34 -6.39 8.62
CA GLY A 321 9.08 -6.95 7.49
C GLY A 321 9.95 -8.10 8.02
N ASP A 322 9.81 -9.26 7.38
CA ASP A 322 10.49 -10.51 7.72
C ASP A 322 11.97 -10.29 8.12
N HIS A 323 12.31 -10.53 9.39
CA HIS A 323 13.68 -10.89 9.78
C HIS A 323 13.66 -12.04 10.79
N GLU A 324 13.48 -13.26 10.27
CA GLU A 324 13.89 -14.47 10.98
C GLU A 324 15.42 -14.57 11.04
N HIS A 325 15.87 -14.82 12.26
CA HIS A 325 17.21 -15.19 12.70
C HIS A 325 17.74 -16.46 12.03
N MET A 326 19.06 -16.54 11.77
CA MET A 326 19.87 -17.72 12.12
C MET A 326 21.36 -17.35 12.33
N ASP A 327 21.79 -17.54 13.58
CA ASP A 327 23.06 -18.09 14.09
C ASP A 327 24.40 -17.65 13.48
N HIS A 328 25.20 -16.90 14.25
CA HIS A 328 26.10 -17.43 15.28
C HIS A 328 26.82 -16.31 16.06
#